data_AF-A0A8T5HXP8-F1
#
_entry.id   AF-A0A8T5HXP8-F1
#
_cell.length_a   1.000
_cell.length_b   1.000
_cell.length_c   1.000
_cell.angle_alpha   90.00
_cell.angle_beta   90.00
_cell.angle_gamma   90.00
#
_symmetry.space_group_name_H-M   'P 1'
#
loop_
_entity.id
_entity.type
_entity.pdbx_description
1 polymer ?
#
loop_
_entity_poly.entity_id
_entity_poly.type
_entity_poly.pdbx_seq_one_letter_code
_entity_poly.pdbx_strand_id
1 'polypeptide(L)'
;MAKKRLKKKESSTDKKSSSSQRSNHFTKHEHHPVFRQELNIGQKAADKIATFGGSWTFIITFFVLLIIWMGVNSWVLLKRPFDPYPFILLNLVLSCLAAIQAPIILMAQNRQAERDRIDANYDHAINRKAERENQQLQKDFNKVIRMLREMKK
;
A
#
# COMPACT_ATOMS: atom_id res chain seq x y z
N MET A 1 62.76 17.52 19.38
CA MET A 1 61.57 18.36 19.05
C MET A 1 60.69 17.81 17.91
N ALA A 2 61.21 16.98 16.97
CA ALA A 2 60.45 16.55 15.78
C ALA A 2 59.39 15.43 15.99
N LYS A 3 59.61 14.47 16.89
CA LYS A 3 58.68 13.32 17.11
C LYS A 3 57.31 13.72 17.69
N LYS A 4 57.23 14.85 18.42
CA LYS A 4 55.96 15.34 19.01
C LYS A 4 55.00 15.94 17.98
N ARG A 5 55.51 16.37 16.82
CA ARG A 5 54.72 16.93 15.72
C ARG A 5 54.12 15.85 14.81
N LEU A 6 54.77 14.68 14.70
CA LEU A 6 54.28 13.55 13.90
C LEU A 6 53.10 12.84 14.57
N LYS A 7 53.17 12.59 15.89
CA LYS A 7 52.06 11.97 16.66
C LYS A 7 50.80 12.87 16.74
N LYS A 8 50.98 14.18 16.68
CA LYS A 8 49.86 15.15 16.60
C LYS A 8 49.20 15.14 15.21
N LYS A 9 49.95 14.81 14.15
CA LYS A 9 49.44 14.77 12.77
C LYS A 9 48.62 13.50 12.50
N GLU A 10 49.01 12.36 13.06
CA GLU A 10 48.22 11.11 12.99
C GLU A 10 46.90 11.22 13.76
N SER A 11 46.93 11.76 14.99
CA SER A 11 45.72 11.96 15.81
C SER A 11 44.73 12.96 15.20
N SER A 12 45.20 13.90 14.37
CA SER A 12 44.35 14.87 13.66
C SER A 12 43.74 14.32 12.38
N THR A 13 44.34 13.28 11.79
CA THR A 13 43.90 12.68 10.52
C THR A 13 42.84 11.61 10.77
N ASP A 14 42.95 10.87 11.87
CA ASP A 14 41.97 9.83 12.26
C ASP A 14 40.65 10.44 12.79
N LYS A 15 40.73 11.58 13.50
CA LYS A 15 39.55 12.33 13.95
C LYS A 15 38.74 12.96 12.81
N LYS A 16 39.37 13.23 11.67
CA LYS A 16 38.73 13.85 10.50
C LYS A 16 38.01 12.81 9.62
N SER A 17 38.41 11.54 9.69
CA SER A 17 37.73 10.43 9.02
C SER A 17 36.41 10.05 9.70
N SER A 18 36.38 10.02 11.04
CA SER A 18 35.17 9.67 11.80
C SER A 18 34.11 10.79 11.87
N SER A 19 34.46 12.06 11.63
CA SER A 19 33.50 13.17 11.68
C SER A 19 32.83 13.47 10.34
N SER A 20 33.46 13.13 9.21
CA SER A 20 32.90 13.37 7.87
C SER A 20 31.94 12.29 7.37
N GLN A 21 31.84 11.14 8.05
CA GLN A 21 30.92 10.07 7.66
C GLN A 21 29.54 10.16 8.34
N ARG A 22 29.40 11.02 9.36
CA ARG A 22 28.18 11.12 10.19
C ARG A 22 27.11 12.03 9.59
N SER A 23 27.42 12.81 8.55
CA SER A 23 26.51 13.81 7.97
C SER A 23 25.73 13.35 6.74
N ASN A 24 26.00 12.16 6.18
CA ASN A 24 25.42 11.75 4.89
C ASN A 24 24.22 10.79 5.00
N HIS A 25 23.72 10.49 6.20
CA HIS A 25 22.69 9.46 6.39
C HIS A 25 21.24 10.00 6.45
N PHE A 26 21.03 11.33 6.40
CA PHE A 26 19.72 11.92 6.71
C PHE A 26 18.74 12.09 5.54
N THR A 27 19.07 11.66 4.31
CA THR A 27 18.21 11.93 3.13
C THR A 27 17.97 10.74 2.21
N LYS A 28 18.26 9.51 2.65
CA LYS A 28 17.76 8.35 1.92
C LYS A 28 16.31 8.13 2.34
N HIS A 29 15.41 8.92 1.73
CA HIS A 29 14.01 8.57 1.68
C HIS A 29 13.95 7.14 1.10
N GLU A 30 13.78 6.14 1.97
CA GLU A 30 13.49 4.79 1.52
C GLU A 30 12.17 4.91 0.78
N HIS A 31 12.23 4.87 -0.55
CA HIS A 31 11.05 4.93 -1.38
C HIS A 31 10.09 3.84 -0.92
N HIS A 32 8.89 4.24 -0.50
CA HIS A 32 7.81 3.30 -0.20
C HIS A 32 7.68 2.37 -1.41
N PRO A 33 7.65 1.04 -1.24
CA PRO A 33 7.65 0.09 -2.33
C PRO A 33 6.28 0.05 -3.05
N VAL A 34 5.51 1.16 -3.07
CA VAL A 34 4.28 1.23 -3.84
C VAL A 34 4.63 1.08 -5.31
N PHE A 35 4.49 -0.16 -5.73
CA PHE A 35 4.63 -0.70 -7.06
C PHE A 35 4.23 0.32 -8.14
N ARG A 36 5.21 0.76 -8.94
CA ARG A 36 4.95 1.06 -10.36
C ARG A 36 4.74 -0.27 -11.06
N GLN A 37 3.57 -0.87 -10.85
CA GLN A 37 3.08 -1.91 -11.74
C GLN A 37 2.61 -1.17 -13.00
N GLU A 38 3.31 -1.37 -14.11
CA GLU A 38 2.81 -1.01 -15.45
C GLU A 38 1.46 -1.71 -15.62
N LEU A 39 0.37 -1.02 -15.28
CA LEU A 39 -0.97 -1.58 -15.27
C LEU A 39 -1.33 -1.98 -16.71
N ASN A 40 -1.37 -3.28 -16.97
CA ASN A 40 -1.87 -3.82 -18.22
C ASN A 40 -3.32 -3.34 -18.44
N ILE A 41 -3.76 -3.17 -19.69
CA ILE A 41 -5.07 -2.59 -20.03
C ILE A 41 -6.21 -3.31 -19.31
N GLY A 42 -6.10 -4.64 -19.16
CA GLY A 42 -7.05 -5.46 -18.40
C GLY A 42 -7.08 -5.15 -16.90
N GLN A 43 -5.94 -4.82 -16.30
CA GLN A 43 -5.87 -4.42 -14.88
C GLN A 43 -6.48 -3.03 -14.65
N LYS A 44 -6.31 -2.10 -15.60
CA LYS A 44 -6.99 -0.78 -15.54
C LYS A 44 -8.50 -0.90 -15.69
N ALA A 45 -8.97 -1.78 -16.57
CA ALA A 45 -10.39 -2.06 -16.73
C ALA A 45 -10.98 -2.72 -15.47
N ALA A 46 -10.29 -3.71 -14.91
CA ALA A 46 -10.68 -4.37 -13.68
C ALA A 46 -10.73 -3.40 -12.48
N ASP A 47 -9.77 -2.46 -12.37
CA ASP A 47 -9.78 -1.45 -11.32
C ASP A 47 -10.96 -0.50 -11.46
N LYS A 48 -11.26 -0.03 -12.68
CA LYS A 48 -12.45 0.79 -12.93
C LYS A 48 -13.73 0.04 -12.57
N ILE A 49 -13.85 -1.23 -12.98
CA ILE A 49 -15.01 -2.07 -12.68
C ILE A 49 -15.12 -2.33 -11.17
N ALA A 50 -14.01 -2.54 -10.46
CA ALA A 50 -14.00 -2.73 -9.01
C ALA A 50 -14.44 -1.47 -8.26
N THR A 51 -13.95 -0.29 -8.67
CA THR A 51 -14.41 0.99 -8.09
C THR A 51 -15.87 1.31 -8.42
N PHE A 52 -16.33 0.94 -9.62
CA PHE A 52 -17.70 1.18 -10.04
C PHE A 52 -18.69 0.21 -9.40
N GLY A 53 -18.36 -1.08 -9.39
CA GLY A 53 -19.17 -2.14 -8.79
C GLY A 53 -19.23 -2.11 -7.26
N GLY A 54 -18.26 -1.47 -6.60
CA GLY A 54 -18.27 -1.25 -5.15
C GLY A 54 -19.07 -0.03 -4.68
N SER A 55 -19.60 0.79 -5.60
CA SER A 55 -20.36 1.99 -5.24
C SER A 55 -21.82 1.68 -4.91
N TRP A 56 -22.35 2.33 -3.87
CA TRP A 56 -23.77 2.32 -3.54
C TRP A 56 -24.67 2.78 -4.69
N THR A 57 -24.17 3.68 -5.54
CA THR A 57 -24.91 4.18 -6.71
C THR A 57 -25.13 3.09 -7.77
N PHE A 58 -24.16 2.19 -7.98
CA PHE A 58 -24.27 1.10 -8.95
C PHE A 58 -25.37 0.11 -8.55
N ILE A 59 -25.43 -0.23 -7.27
CA ILE A 59 -26.45 -1.12 -6.70
C ILE A 59 -27.84 -0.54 -6.96
N ILE A 60 -28.04 0.74 -6.65
CA ILE A 60 -29.32 1.43 -6.85
C ILE A 60 -29.71 1.45 -8.34
N THR A 61 -28.79 1.82 -9.24
CA THR A 61 -29.07 1.81 -10.69
C THR A 61 -29.41 0.42 -11.20
N PHE A 62 -28.75 -0.63 -10.71
CA PHE A 62 -29.02 -2.02 -11.10
C PHE A 62 -30.43 -2.45 -10.67
N PHE A 63 -30.84 -2.15 -9.44
CA PHE A 63 -32.20 -2.42 -8.97
C PHE A 63 -33.27 -1.66 -9.77
N VAL A 64 -33.02 -0.39 -10.09
CA VAL A 64 -33.93 0.40 -10.94
C VAL A 64 -34.07 -0.22 -12.32
N LEU A 65 -32.97 -0.68 -12.93
CA LEU A 65 -33.00 -1.36 -14.23
C LEU A 65 -33.82 -2.65 -14.17
N LEU A 66 -33.66 -3.46 -13.11
CA LEU A 66 -34.47 -4.68 -12.91
C LEU A 66 -35.96 -4.36 -12.79
N ILE A 67 -36.33 -3.33 -12.03
CA ILE A 67 -37.72 -2.90 -11.87
C ILE A 67 -38.29 -2.41 -13.21
N ILE A 68 -37.52 -1.63 -13.98
CA ILE A 68 -37.92 -1.19 -15.32
C ILE A 68 -38.12 -2.39 -16.24
N TRP A 69 -37.20 -3.35 -16.25
CA TRP A 69 -37.29 -4.55 -17.08
C TRP A 69 -38.51 -5.40 -16.73
N MET A 70 -38.78 -5.58 -15.43
CA MET A 70 -39.98 -6.26 -14.94
C MET A 70 -41.25 -5.50 -15.34
N GLY A 71 -41.25 -4.17 -15.25
CA GLY A 71 -42.36 -3.31 -15.66
C GLY A 71 -42.64 -3.36 -17.16
N VAL A 72 -41.59 -3.32 -18.00
CA VAL A 72 -41.70 -3.44 -19.46
C VAL A 72 -42.22 -4.83 -19.84
N ASN A 73 -41.68 -5.90 -19.24
CA ASN A 73 -42.19 -7.26 -19.49
C ASN A 73 -43.64 -7.44 -19.03
N SER A 74 -44.03 -6.84 -17.91
CA SER A 74 -45.41 -6.85 -17.41
C SER A 74 -46.37 -6.09 -18.34
N TRP A 75 -45.94 -4.94 -18.90
CA TRP A 75 -46.73 -4.22 -19.92
C TRP A 75 -46.85 -5.00 -21.23
N VAL A 76 -45.78 -5.68 -21.64
CA VAL A 76 -45.73 -6.54 -22.83
C VAL A 76 -46.57 -7.83 -22.64
N LEU A 77 -46.75 -8.30 -21.40
CA LEU A 77 -47.64 -9.40 -21.01
C LEU A 77 -49.09 -9.18 -21.50
N LEU A 78 -49.55 -7.92 -21.58
CA LEU A 78 -50.90 -7.58 -22.08
C LEU A 78 -51.06 -7.79 -23.61
N LYS A 79 -49.96 -7.86 -24.38
CA LYS A 79 -50.01 -8.02 -25.84
C LYS A 79 -49.41 -9.32 -26.34
N ARG A 80 -48.18 -9.66 -25.92
CA ARG A 80 -47.49 -10.94 -26.14
C ARG A 80 -46.26 -11.01 -25.22
N PRO A 81 -46.22 -11.88 -24.22
CA PRO A 81 -45.09 -11.94 -23.29
C PRO A 81 -43.81 -12.40 -23.98
N PHE A 82 -42.75 -11.59 -23.86
CA PHE A 82 -41.40 -11.96 -24.27
C PHE A 82 -40.70 -12.84 -23.21
N ASP A 83 -40.95 -12.57 -21.91
CA ASP A 83 -40.48 -13.37 -20.77
C ASP A 83 -41.61 -13.55 -19.73
N PRO A 84 -42.42 -14.63 -19.81
CA PRO A 84 -43.50 -14.91 -18.87
C PRO A 84 -42.98 -15.18 -17.45
N TYR A 85 -43.80 -14.88 -16.43
CA TYR A 85 -43.50 -15.28 -15.05
C TYR A 85 -43.27 -16.80 -14.99
N PRO A 86 -42.13 -17.31 -14.46
CA PRO A 86 -41.23 -16.72 -13.46
C PRO A 86 -39.92 -16.07 -14.00
N PHE A 87 -39.95 -15.38 -15.14
CA PHE A 87 -38.82 -14.63 -15.75
C PHE A 87 -37.55 -15.48 -15.93
N ILE A 88 -37.64 -16.53 -16.75
CA ILE A 88 -36.58 -17.54 -16.91
C ILE A 88 -35.29 -16.94 -17.47
N LEU A 89 -35.40 -15.97 -18.39
CA LEU A 89 -34.25 -15.33 -19.03
C LEU A 89 -33.53 -14.41 -18.04
N LEU A 90 -34.29 -13.61 -17.28
CA LEU A 90 -33.72 -12.74 -16.26
C LEU A 90 -33.00 -13.57 -15.18
N ASN A 91 -33.60 -14.67 -14.74
CA ASN A 91 -33.01 -15.53 -13.73
C ASN A 91 -31.73 -16.23 -14.22
N LEU A 92 -31.69 -16.63 -15.51
CA LEU A 92 -30.50 -17.20 -16.13
C LEU A 92 -29.35 -16.17 -16.17
N VAL A 93 -29.64 -14.94 -16.60
CA VAL A 93 -28.63 -13.88 -16.68
C VAL A 93 -28.10 -13.51 -15.30
N LEU A 94 -28.98 -13.39 -14.29
CA LEU A 94 -28.57 -13.10 -12.92
C LEU A 94 -27.70 -14.21 -12.32
N SER A 95 -28.04 -15.47 -12.59
CA SER A 95 -27.24 -16.62 -12.14
C SER A 95 -25.84 -16.61 -12.76
N CYS A 96 -25.74 -16.28 -14.06
CA CYS A 96 -24.46 -16.16 -14.74
C CYS A 96 -23.62 -15.00 -14.20
N LEU A 97 -24.25 -13.83 -13.97
CA LEU A 97 -23.58 -12.67 -13.37
C LEU A 97 -23.04 -13.00 -11.97
N ALA A 98 -23.84 -13.65 -11.12
CA ALA A 98 -23.43 -14.05 -9.78
C ALA A 98 -22.27 -15.07 -9.80
N ALA A 99 -22.29 -16.03 -10.73
CA ALA A 99 -21.22 -17.02 -10.87
C ALA A 99 -19.86 -16.38 -11.22
N ILE A 100 -19.87 -15.32 -12.03
CA ILE A 100 -18.66 -14.58 -12.40
C ILE A 100 -18.20 -13.62 -11.29
N GLN A 101 -19.12 -13.13 -10.44
CA GLN A 101 -18.79 -12.21 -9.35
C GLN A 101 -17.84 -12.84 -8.32
N ALA A 102 -18.08 -14.08 -7.88
CA ALA A 102 -17.26 -14.74 -6.86
C ALA A 102 -15.76 -14.81 -7.19
N PRO A 103 -15.33 -15.27 -8.38
CA PRO A 103 -13.90 -15.28 -8.73
C PRO A 103 -13.32 -13.88 -8.96
N ILE A 104 -14.09 -12.92 -9.49
CA ILE A 104 -13.61 -11.53 -9.62
C ILE A 104 -13.35 -10.92 -8.25
N ILE A 105 -14.29 -11.10 -7.30
CA ILE A 105 -14.12 -10.64 -5.92
C ILE A 105 -12.93 -11.35 -5.28
N LEU A 106 -12.77 -12.66 -5.47
CA LEU A 106 -11.63 -13.41 -4.93
C LEU A 106 -10.30 -12.94 -5.50
N MET A 107 -10.23 -12.63 -6.80
CA MET A 107 -9.04 -12.07 -7.44
C MET A 107 -8.74 -10.65 -6.92
N ALA A 108 -9.77 -9.82 -6.75
CA ALA A 108 -9.63 -8.48 -6.19
C ALA A 108 -9.13 -8.53 -4.73
N GLN A 109 -9.67 -9.45 -3.93
CA GLN A 109 -9.24 -9.71 -2.55
C GLN A 109 -7.81 -10.22 -2.47
N ASN A 110 -7.44 -11.23 -3.27
CA ASN A 110 -6.08 -11.77 -3.30
C ASN A 110 -5.04 -10.68 -3.63
N ARG A 111 -5.40 -9.77 -4.54
CA ARG A 111 -4.55 -8.63 -4.90
C ARG A 111 -4.48 -7.56 -3.80
N GLN A 112 -5.55 -7.31 -3.05
CA GLN A 112 -5.51 -6.39 -1.89
C GLN A 112 -4.66 -6.99 -0.77
N ALA A 113 -4.85 -8.28 -0.44
CA ALA A 113 -4.08 -8.97 0.59
C ALA A 113 -2.57 -8.97 0.31
N GLU A 114 -2.15 -9.12 -0.95
CA GLU A 114 -0.73 -9.03 -1.31
C GLU A 114 -0.17 -7.61 -1.09
N ARG A 115 -0.95 -6.55 -1.39
CA ARG A 115 -0.55 -5.16 -1.12
C ARG A 115 -0.42 -4.93 0.39
N ASP A 116 -1.43 -5.32 1.15
CA ASP A 116 -1.45 -5.18 2.61
C ASP A 116 -0.26 -5.91 3.26
N ARG A 117 0.11 -7.08 2.73
CA ARG A 117 1.28 -7.85 3.21
C ARG A 117 2.60 -7.11 2.93
N ILE A 118 2.75 -6.53 1.74
CA ILE A 118 3.96 -5.77 1.38
C ILE A 118 4.08 -4.53 2.28
N ASP A 119 2.98 -3.81 2.47
CA ASP A 119 2.95 -2.61 3.30
C ASP A 119 3.28 -2.94 4.76
N ALA A 120 2.69 -4.00 5.32
CA ALA A 120 3.01 -4.47 6.66
C ALA A 120 4.50 -4.85 6.82
N ASN A 121 5.08 -5.56 5.85
CA ASN A 121 6.50 -5.93 5.88
C ASN A 121 7.42 -4.70 5.83
N TYR A 122 7.05 -3.69 5.03
CA TYR A 122 7.79 -2.45 4.92
C TYR A 122 7.72 -1.64 6.23
N ASP A 123 6.53 -1.48 6.81
CA ASP A 123 6.34 -0.83 8.11
C ASP A 123 7.15 -1.52 9.22
N HIS A 124 7.16 -2.87 9.24
CA HIS A 124 7.98 -3.63 10.16
C HIS A 124 9.48 -3.36 9.97
N ALA A 125 9.95 -3.22 8.73
CA ALA A 125 11.35 -2.93 8.44
C ALA A 125 11.75 -1.51 8.89
N ILE A 126 10.91 -0.51 8.61
CA ILE A 126 11.09 0.87 9.08
C ILE A 126 11.13 0.90 10.60
N ASN A 127 10.18 0.26 11.27
CA ASN A 127 10.09 0.30 12.73
C ASN A 127 11.37 -0.27 13.38
N ARG A 128 11.89 -1.40 12.88
CA ARG A 128 13.17 -1.94 13.36
C ARG A 128 14.36 -1.03 13.07
N LYS A 129 14.34 -0.32 11.94
CA LYS A 129 15.39 0.65 11.62
C LYS A 129 15.36 1.83 12.58
N ALA A 130 14.19 2.41 12.81
CA ALA A 130 13.97 3.48 13.77
C ALA A 130 14.39 3.08 15.19
N GLU A 131 14.09 1.85 15.62
CA GLU A 131 14.52 1.33 16.91
C GLU A 131 16.05 1.32 17.05
N ARG A 132 16.77 0.81 16.04
CA ARG A 132 18.25 0.80 16.04
C ARG A 132 18.83 2.20 16.06
N GLU A 133 18.27 3.11 15.27
CA GLU A 133 18.69 4.52 15.23
C GLU A 133 18.47 5.20 16.59
N ASN A 134 17.33 4.96 17.25
CA ASN A 134 17.05 5.46 18.60
C ASN A 134 18.04 4.91 19.63
N GLN A 135 18.32 3.60 19.61
CA GLN A 135 19.34 3.00 20.49
C GLN A 135 20.73 3.60 20.26
N GLN A 136 21.09 3.88 19.00
CA GLN A 136 22.37 4.51 18.66
C GLN A 136 22.45 5.94 19.19
N LEU A 137 21.37 6.73 19.02
CA LEU A 137 21.29 8.08 19.57
C LEU A 137 21.43 8.08 21.09
N GLN A 138 20.76 7.16 21.80
CA GLN A 138 20.89 7.03 23.26
C GLN A 138 22.32 6.72 23.69
N LYS A 139 23.02 5.82 22.98
CA LYS A 139 24.44 5.52 23.24
C LYS A 139 25.32 6.75 23.05
N ASP A 140 25.09 7.51 21.98
CA ASP A 140 25.85 8.71 21.67
C ASP A 140 25.60 9.82 22.71
N PHE A 141 24.35 10.02 23.15
CA PHE A 141 24.01 10.93 24.25
C PHE A 141 24.72 10.55 25.56
N ASN A 142 24.66 9.27 25.94
CA ASN A 142 25.33 8.79 27.15
C ASN A 142 26.85 8.98 27.08
N LYS A 143 27.44 8.84 25.90
CA LYS A 143 28.87 9.09 25.67
C LYS A 143 29.21 10.58 25.86
N VAL A 144 28.39 11.48 25.33
CA VAL A 144 28.57 12.94 25.52
C VAL A 144 28.45 13.31 26.99
N ILE A 145 27.44 12.80 27.70
CA ILE A 145 27.26 13.04 29.15
C ILE A 145 28.48 12.58 29.94
N ARG A 146 29.07 11.42 29.59
CA ARG A 146 30.28 10.91 30.24
C ARG A 146 31.48 11.84 30.02
N MET A 147 31.70 12.29 28.79
CA MET A 147 32.79 13.23 28.46
C MET A 147 32.65 14.57 29.20
N LEU A 148 31.44 15.12 29.29
CA LEU A 148 31.18 16.35 30.04
C LEU A 148 31.49 16.19 31.54
N ARG A 149 31.19 15.02 32.11
CA ARG A 149 31.48 14.71 33.51
C ARG A 149 32.99 14.61 33.77
N GLU A 150 33.75 14.03 32.85
CA GLU A 150 35.20 13.91 32.95
C GLU A 150 35.91 15.26 32.85
N MET A 151 35.43 16.20 32.02
CA MET A 151 36.01 17.56 31.92
C MET A 151 35.71 18.45 33.13
N LYS A 152 34.69 18.12 33.94
CA LYS A 152 34.32 18.87 35.15
C LYS A 152 35.09 18.41 36.40
N LYS A 153 35.89 17.35 36.28
CA LYS A 153 36.81 16.84 37.30
C LYS A 153 38.22 17.39 37.06
#